data_AF-A0A1H8RGF2-F1
#
_entry.id   AF-A0A1H8RGF2-F1
#
_cell.length_a   1.000
_cell.length_b   1.000
_cell.length_c   1.000
_cell.angle_alpha   90.00
_cell.angle_beta   90.00
_cell.angle_gamma   90.00
#
_symmetry.space_group_name_H-M   'P 1'
#
loop_
_entity.id
_entity.type
_entity.pdbx_description
1 polymer ?
#
loop_
_entity_poly.entity_id
_entity_poly.type
_entity_poly.pdbx_seq_one_letter_code
_entity_poly.pdbx_strand_id
1 'polypeptide(L)' 'MHSTPNRQIRNPGPRGRSVANQGKRNGADTAEERKLHKLQGRHAPEHEIQPNSTAGPPKLR' A
#
# COMPACT_ATOMS: atom_id res chain seq x y z
N MET A 1 32.17 -29.18 11.29
CA MET A 1 31.67 -27.82 11.60
C MET A 1 30.48 -27.56 10.69
N HIS A 2 29.26 -27.60 11.22
CA HIS A 2 28.05 -27.38 10.42
C HIS A 2 27.79 -25.88 10.36
N SER A 3 28.06 -25.27 9.20
CA SER A 3 27.65 -23.90 8.91
C SER A 3 26.12 -23.88 8.87
N THR A 4 25.50 -23.28 9.88
CA THR A 4 24.08 -22.92 9.79
C THR A 4 24.00 -21.79 8.79
N PRO A 5 23.28 -21.94 7.66
CA PRO A 5 23.09 -20.82 6.76
C PRO A 5 22.30 -19.78 7.55
N ASN A 6 22.97 -18.68 7.89
CA ASN A 6 22.38 -17.49 8.51
C ASN A 6 21.50 -16.79 7.46
N ARG A 7 20.50 -17.51 6.96
CA ARG A 7 19.43 -16.98 6.12
C ARG A 7 18.55 -16.20 7.06
N GLN A 8 18.91 -14.95 7.27
CA GLN A 8 18.06 -13.95 7.89
C GLN A 8 16.69 -14.06 7.18
N ILE A 9 15.72 -14.67 7.85
CA ILE A 9 14.38 -14.86 7.30
C ILE A 9 13.80 -13.44 7.25
N ARG A 10 13.82 -12.84 6.06
CA ARG A 10 13.13 -11.58 5.82
C ARG A 10 11.65 -11.89 5.92
N ASN A 11 11.07 -11.72 7.11
CA ASN A 11 9.63 -11.74 7.29
C ASN A 11 9.08 -10.65 6.38
N PRO A 12 8.42 -11.00 5.25
CA PRO A 12 7.84 -9.98 4.41
C PRO A 12 6.82 -9.26 5.28
N GLY A 13 6.91 -7.93 5.33
CA GLY A 13 5.96 -7.12 6.09
C GLY A 13 4.51 -7.45 5.69
N PRO A 14 3.52 -6.97 6.47
CA PRO A 14 2.11 -7.18 6.16
C PRO A 14 1.84 -6.91 4.68
N ARG A 15 1.21 -7.86 3.98
CA ARG A 15 0.85 -7.66 2.58
C ARG A 15 -0.01 -6.40 2.52
N GLY A 16 0.38 -5.45 1.66
CA GLY A 16 -0.38 -4.23 1.44
C GLY A 16 -1.84 -4.53 1.08
N ARG A 17 -2.70 -3.52 1.14
CA ARG A 17 -4.10 -3.70 0.75
C ARG A 17 -4.21 -3.90 -0.76
N SER A 18 -5.21 -4.66 -1.18
CA SER A 18 -5.52 -4.78 -2.61
C SER A 18 -5.95 -3.42 -3.15
N VAL A 19 -5.28 -2.98 -4.20
CA VAL A 19 -5.54 -1.69 -4.86
C VAL A 19 -6.98 -1.63 -5.37
N ALA A 20 -7.48 -2.73 -5.96
CA ALA A 20 -8.85 -2.82 -6.46
C ALA A 20 -9.91 -2.76 -5.33
N ASN A 21 -9.64 -3.37 -4.18
CA ASN A 21 -10.59 -3.31 -3.05
C ASN A 21 -10.62 -1.92 -2.40
N GLN A 22 -9.49 -1.20 -2.39
CA GLN A 22 -9.43 0.17 -1.87
C GLN A 22 -9.97 1.20 -2.85
N GLY A 23 -9.75 1.04 -4.16
CA GLY A 23 -10.35 1.89 -5.19
C GLY A 23 -11.86 1.98 -5.03
N LYS A 24 -12.53 0.82 -4.92
CA LYS A 24 -13.97 0.73 -4.66
C LYS A 24 -14.41 1.44 -3.38
N ARG A 25 -13.64 1.31 -2.30
CA ARG A 25 -13.95 1.97 -1.01
C ARG A 25 -13.76 3.49 -1.08
N ASN A 26 -12.79 3.94 -1.85
CA ASN A 26 -12.49 5.36 -2.05
C ASN A 26 -13.40 6.01 -3.11
N GLY A 27 -14.29 5.24 -3.75
CA GLY A 27 -15.16 5.73 -4.83
C GLY A 27 -14.39 6.04 -6.12
N ALA A 28 -13.22 5.43 -6.32
CA ALA A 28 -12.43 5.62 -7.53
C ALA A 28 -13.16 5.01 -8.74
N ASP A 29 -13.11 5.71 -9.88
CA ASP A 29 -13.63 5.16 -11.14
C ASP A 29 -12.74 4.00 -11.61
N THR A 30 -13.33 3.08 -12.37
CA THR A 30 -12.69 1.94 -13.02
C THR A 30 -11.41 2.28 -13.78
N ALA A 31 -11.36 3.46 -14.42
CA ALA A 31 -10.15 3.94 -15.12
C ALA A 31 -9.01 4.26 -14.13
N GLU A 32 -9.35 4.85 -12.98
CA GLU A 32 -8.43 5.22 -11.93
C GLU A 32 -7.93 3.99 -11.17
N GLU A 33 -8.80 3.02 -10.89
CA GLU A 33 -8.40 1.72 -10.34
C GLU A 33 -7.39 1.00 -11.23
N ARG A 34 -7.60 0.98 -12.54
CA ARG A 34 -6.66 0.39 -13.51
C ARG A 34 -5.32 1.12 -13.51
N LYS A 35 -5.35 2.45 -13.41
CA LYS A 35 -4.14 3.28 -13.33
C LYS A 35 -3.35 2.97 -12.06
N LEU A 36 -4.02 2.94 -10.90
CA LEU A 36 -3.41 2.60 -9.62
C LEU A 36 -2.86 1.17 -9.64
N HIS A 37 -3.62 0.21 -10.17
CA HIS A 37 -3.17 -1.18 -10.29
C HIS A 37 -1.95 -1.32 -11.21
N LYS A 38 -1.84 -0.51 -12.28
CA LYS A 38 -0.67 -0.49 -13.17
C LYS A 38 0.56 0.16 -12.50
N LEU A 39 0.36 1.17 -11.66
CA LEU A 39 1.43 1.89 -10.99
C LEU A 39 1.98 1.15 -9.75
N GLN A 40 1.08 0.64 -8.91
CA GLN A 40 1.38 0.05 -7.60
C GLN A 40 1.32 -1.48 -7.61
N GLY A 41 0.79 -2.08 -8.67
CA GLY A 41 0.56 -3.52 -8.76
C GLY A 41 -0.72 -3.96 -8.04
N ARG A 42 -0.77 -5.24 -7.66
CA ARG A 42 -1.96 -5.84 -7.03
C ARG A 42 -2.20 -5.37 -5.60
N HIS A 43 -1.11 -5.10 -4.87
CA HIS A 43 -1.14 -4.76 -3.45
C HIS A 43 -0.18 -3.60 -3.19
N ALA A 44 -0.65 -2.58 -2.49
CA ALA A 44 0.17 -1.46 -2.05
C ALA A 44 -0.07 -1.14 -0.56
N PRO A 45 0.91 -0.52 0.11
CA PRO A 45 0.73 0.03 1.44
C PRO A 45 -0.47 0.97 1.51
N GLU A 46 -1.18 0.97 2.62
CA GLU A 46 -2.43 1.75 2.77
C GLU A 46 -2.22 3.26 2.57
N HIS A 47 -1.09 3.79 3.04
CA HIS A 47 -0.73 5.21 2.89
C HIS A 47 -0.41 5.61 1.43
N GLU A 48 -0.10 4.66 0.55
CA GLU A 48 0.14 4.92 -0.88
C GLU A 48 -1.15 4.87 -1.70
N ILE A 49 -2.17 4.14 -1.23
CA ILE A 49 -3.45 4.01 -1.94
C ILE A 49 -4.43 5.11 -1.53
N GLN A 50 -4.29 5.67 -0.33
CA GLN A 50 -5.11 6.80 0.08
C GLN A 50 -4.81 8.01 -0.80
N PRO A 51 -5.84 8.78 -1.22
CA PRO A 51 -5.59 10.05 -1.86
C PRO A 51 -4.73 10.90 -0.94
N ASN A 52 -3.84 11.71 -1.52
CA ASN A 52 -3.12 12.74 -0.77
C ASN A 52 -4.14 13.73 -0.21
N SER A 53 -4.73 13.36 0.93
CA SER A 53 -5.53 14.23 1.74
C SER A 53 -4.58 15.33 2.16
N THR A 54 -4.85 16.55 1.69
CA THR A 54 -4.29 17.74 2.31
C THR A 54 -4.92 17.82 3.69
N ALA A 55 -4.38 17.06 4.64
CA ALA A 55 -4.71 17.24 6.03
C ALA A 55 -4.48 18.73 6.32
N GLY A 56 -5.52 19.40 6.80
CA GLY A 56 -5.41 20.81 7.15
C GLY A 56 -4.23 21.03 8.09
N PRO A 57 -3.60 22.22 8.07
CA PRO A 57 -2.48 22.50 8.95
C PRO A 57 -2.85 22.15 10.40
N PRO A 58 -1.91 21.61 11.20
CA PRO A 58 -2.20 21.20 12.57
C PRO A 58 -2.79 22.38 13.35
N LYS A 59 -3.90 22.14 14.05
CA LYS A 59 -4.49 23.15 14.94
C LYS A 59 -3.50 23.39 16.09
N LEU A 60 -2.96 24.60 16.18
CA LEU A 60 -2.25 25.05 17.37
C LEU A 60 -3.26 24.99 18.53
N ARG A 61 -2.90 24.24 19.59
CA ARG A 61 -3.71 24.10 20.81
C ARG A 61 -3.53 25.30 21.71
#